data_AF-A0A8C7SXJ5-F1
#
_entry.id   AF-A0A8C7SXJ5-F1
#
_cell.length_a   1.000
_cell.length_b   1.000
_cell.length_c   1.000
_cell.angle_alpha   90.00
_cell.angle_beta   90.00
_cell.angle_gamma   90.00
#
_symmetry.space_group_name_H-M   'P 1'
#
loop_
_entity.id
_entity.type
_entity.pdbx_description
1 polymer ?
#
loop_
_entity_poly.entity_id
_entity_poly.type
_entity_poly.pdbx_seq_one_letter_code
_entity_poly.pdbx_strand_id
1 'polypeptide(L)'
;MNPHCARCGKIVYATEKVNCLDKYWHKGCFHCEVCRMTLNMKNYKGYEKKPYCNSHYPKQSFTIVADTPENLRLRQQSELQSQVYKPGAM
;
A
#
# COMPACT_ATOMS: atom_id res chain seq x y z
N MET A 1 9.84 -12.40 30.18
CA MET A 1 8.53 -11.76 29.98
C MET A 1 7.79 -12.51 28.89
N ASN A 2 6.56 -12.97 29.15
CA ASN A 2 5.82 -13.75 28.17
C ASN A 2 5.31 -12.83 27.05
N PRO A 3 5.49 -13.17 25.76
CA PRO A 3 5.00 -12.36 24.67
C PRO A 3 3.47 -12.38 24.63
N HIS A 4 2.85 -11.22 24.44
CA HIS A 4 1.39 -11.09 24.34
C HIS A 4 0.98 -10.92 22.87
N CYS A 5 -0.18 -11.49 22.53
CA CYS A 5 -0.72 -11.38 21.19
C CYS A 5 -1.23 -9.97 20.93
N ALA A 6 -0.80 -9.37 19.83
CA ALA A 6 -1.26 -8.04 19.42
C ALA A 6 -2.76 -7.97 19.07
N ARG A 7 -3.40 -9.11 18.76
CA ARG A 7 -4.85 -9.16 18.45
C ARG A 7 -5.71 -9.38 19.69
N CYS A 8 -5.42 -10.43 20.46
CA CYS A 8 -6.28 -10.86 21.57
C CYS A 8 -5.75 -10.50 22.96
N GLY A 9 -4.51 -9.96 23.06
CA GLY A 9 -3.88 -9.59 24.32
C GLY A 9 -3.42 -10.77 25.20
N LYS A 10 -3.74 -12.02 24.83
CA LYS A 10 -3.36 -13.22 25.60
C LYS A 10 -1.90 -13.60 25.38
N ILE A 11 -1.34 -14.34 26.33
CA ILE A 11 0.02 -14.87 26.24
C ILE A 11 0.13 -15.82 25.03
N VAL A 12 1.20 -15.65 24.25
CA VAL A 12 1.54 -16.48 23.10
C VAL A 12 2.61 -17.48 23.51
N TYR A 13 2.27 -18.77 23.48
CA TYR A 13 3.21 -19.84 23.75
C TYR A 13 4.09 -20.12 22.52
N ALA A 14 5.27 -20.72 22.72
CA ALA A 14 6.24 -20.99 21.66
C ALA A 14 5.65 -21.78 20.47
N THR A 15 4.72 -22.70 20.73
CA THR A 15 4.05 -23.53 19.72
C THR A 15 3.25 -22.72 18.69
N GLU A 16 2.59 -21.64 19.13
CA GLU A 16 1.73 -20.81 18.28
C GLU A 16 2.34 -19.43 18.00
N LYS A 17 3.58 -19.19 18.44
CA LYS A 17 4.26 -17.91 18.33
C LYS A 17 4.57 -17.57 16.88
N VAL A 18 3.95 -16.50 16.42
CA VAL A 18 4.24 -15.86 15.13
C VAL A 18 4.82 -14.48 15.41
N ASN A 19 6.04 -14.22 14.90
CA ASN A 19 6.66 -12.91 14.93
C ASN A 19 6.42 -12.22 13.58
N CYS A 20 5.63 -11.15 13.57
CA CYS A 20 5.31 -10.36 12.37
C CYS A 20 5.00 -8.92 12.79
N LEU A 21 5.42 -7.94 11.98
CA LEU A 21 5.15 -6.50 12.22
C LEU A 21 5.66 -6.03 13.59
N ASP A 22 6.85 -6.50 13.98
CA ASP A 22 7.49 -6.22 15.28
C ASP A 22 6.61 -6.56 16.49
N LYS A 23 5.68 -7.50 16.31
CA LYS A 23 4.69 -7.93 17.30
C LYS A 23 4.55 -9.45 17.30
N TYR A 24 4.03 -9.98 18.41
CA TYR A 24 3.73 -11.39 18.56
C TYR A 24 2.25 -11.67 18.31
N TRP A 25 1.97 -12.79 17.64
CA TRP A 25 0.62 -13.22 17.27
C TRP A 25 0.49 -14.72 17.50
N HIS A 26 -0.72 -15.20 17.82
CA HIS A 26 -1.03 -16.62 17.69
C HIS A 26 -1.23 -16.99 16.22
N LYS A 27 -0.92 -18.22 15.83
CA LYS A 27 -1.22 -18.75 14.49
C LYS A 27 -2.69 -18.55 14.09
N GLY A 28 -3.63 -18.79 15.01
CA GLY A 28 -5.06 -18.54 14.76
C GLY A 28 -5.47 -17.06 14.77
N CYS A 29 -4.74 -16.20 15.49
CA CYS A 29 -5.01 -14.76 15.53
C CYS A 29 -4.41 -14.01 14.34
N PHE A 30 -3.51 -14.64 13.58
CA PHE A 30 -2.87 -14.03 12.43
C PHE A 30 -3.72 -14.21 11.17
N HIS A 31 -4.80 -13.44 11.09
CA HIS A 31 -5.73 -13.44 9.95
C HIS A 31 -5.96 -12.03 9.40
N CYS A 32 -6.37 -11.97 8.14
CA CYS A 32 -6.64 -10.71 7.44
C CYS A 32 -7.74 -9.91 8.15
N GLU A 33 -7.53 -8.61 8.33
CA GLU A 33 -8.52 -7.73 8.97
C GLU A 33 -9.84 -7.65 8.20
N VAL A 34 -9.80 -7.80 6.87
CA VAL A 34 -10.97 -7.66 5.99
C VAL A 34 -11.74 -8.98 5.86
N CYS A 35 -11.08 -10.04 5.39
CA CYS A 35 -11.75 -11.32 5.13
C CYS A 35 -11.63 -12.36 6.24
N ARG A 36 -10.90 -12.06 7.33
CA ARG A 36 -10.62 -13.00 8.43
C ARG A 36 -9.97 -14.33 8.00
N MET A 37 -9.46 -14.41 6.78
CA MET A 37 -8.70 -15.56 6.32
C MET A 37 -7.37 -15.64 7.08
N THR A 38 -7.06 -16.80 7.64
CA THR A 38 -5.78 -17.07 8.29
C THR A 38 -4.63 -16.86 7.31
N LEU A 39 -3.67 -16.05 7.71
CA LEU A 39 -2.49 -15.72 6.95
C LEU A 39 -1.31 -16.51 7.47
N ASN A 40 -0.32 -16.70 6.62
CA ASN A 40 0.95 -17.33 6.98
C ASN A 40 2.09 -16.36 6.71
N MET A 41 3.27 -16.60 7.31
CA MET A 41 4.48 -15.78 7.05
C MET A 41 4.83 -15.65 5.57
N LYS A 42 4.41 -16.60 4.73
CA LYS A 42 4.64 -16.58 3.27
C LYS A 42 3.64 -15.72 2.48
N ASN A 43 2.43 -15.51 2.99
CA ASN A 43 1.29 -14.93 2.23
C ASN A 43 0.71 -13.67 2.85
N TYR A 44 1.26 -13.19 3.96
CA TYR A 44 0.79 -11.97 4.61
C TYR A 44 1.43 -10.72 4.00
N LYS A 45 0.68 -9.62 4.05
CA LYS A 45 1.18 -8.28 3.81
C LYS A 45 0.87 -7.43 5.04
N GLY A 46 1.85 -6.68 5.51
CA GLY A 46 1.68 -5.76 6.63
C GLY A 46 1.35 -4.36 6.16
N TYR A 47 0.25 -3.80 6.63
CA TYR A 47 -0.10 -2.39 6.40
C TYR A 47 -0.54 -1.77 7.72
N GLU A 48 0.02 -0.62 8.09
CA GLU A 48 -0.30 0.10 9.35
C GLU A 48 -0.28 -0.78 10.62
N LYS A 49 0.70 -1.69 10.74
CA LYS A 49 0.83 -2.64 11.86
C LYS A 49 -0.32 -3.67 11.96
N LYS A 50 -1.09 -3.86 10.89
CA LYS A 50 -2.15 -4.88 10.77
C LYS A 50 -1.85 -5.87 9.63
N PRO A 51 -2.22 -7.15 9.78
CA PRO A 51 -2.04 -8.16 8.74
C PRO A 51 -3.17 -8.15 7.72
N TYR A 52 -2.82 -8.14 6.43
CA TYR A 52 -3.72 -8.19 5.28
C TYR A 52 -3.34 -9.33 4.34
N CYS A 53 -4.32 -9.87 3.62
CA CYS A 53 -4.06 -10.82 2.53
C CYS A 53 -3.63 -10.08 1.26
N ASN A 54 -3.05 -10.80 0.29
CA ASN A 54 -2.64 -10.21 -0.99
C ASN A 54 -3.77 -9.47 -1.74
N SER A 55 -5.02 -9.92 -1.60
CA SER A 55 -6.18 -9.29 -2.26
C SER A 55 -6.66 -8.02 -1.56
N HIS A 56 -6.57 -7.95 -0.23
CA HIS A 56 -7.02 -6.81 0.57
C HIS A 56 -5.88 -5.88 1.00
N TYR A 57 -4.66 -6.15 0.55
CA TYR A 57 -3.52 -5.27 0.82
C TYR A 57 -3.72 -3.95 0.05
N PRO A 58 -3.71 -2.79 0.74
CA PRO A 58 -3.83 -1.49 0.08
C PRO A 58 -2.67 -1.31 -0.90
N LYS A 59 -2.94 -1.51 -2.20
CA LYS A 59 -1.99 -1.17 -3.25
C LYS A 59 -2.04 0.34 -3.39
N GLN A 60 -0.94 1.03 -3.08
CA GLN A 60 -0.74 2.39 -3.57
C GLN A 60 -0.74 2.30 -5.10
N SER A 61 -1.91 2.51 -5.69
CA SER A 61 -2.00 2.82 -7.11
C SER A 61 -1.40 4.22 -7.24
N PHE A 62 -0.19 4.30 -7.81
CA PHE A 62 0.33 5.57 -8.29
C PHE A 62 -0.63 6.03 -9.38
N THR A 63 -1.61 6.86 -9.02
CA THR A 63 -2.44 7.55 -9.99
C THR A 63 -1.49 8.37 -10.86
N ILE A 64 -1.50 8.09 -12.16
CA ILE A 64 -0.91 8.92 -13.21
C ILE A 64 -1.20 10.39 -12.89
N VAL A 65 -0.13 11.11 -12.54
CA VAL A 65 0.01 12.56 -12.36
C VAL A 65 -1.29 13.33 -12.12
N ALA A 66 -1.50 13.81 -10.88
CA ALA A 66 -2.39 14.95 -10.71
C ALA A 66 -1.85 16.09 -11.58
N ASP A 67 -2.70 16.66 -12.44
CA ASP A 67 -2.34 17.73 -13.37
C ASP A 67 -1.89 18.95 -12.56
N THR A 68 -0.58 19.10 -12.34
CA THR A 68 -0.03 20.27 -11.67
C THR A 68 -0.27 21.49 -12.56
N PRO A 69 -0.50 22.69 -11.99
CA PRO A 69 -0.66 23.91 -12.77
C PRO A 69 0.52 24.20 -13.72
N GLU A 70 1.70 23.63 -13.45
CA GLU A 70 2.86 23.65 -14.35
C GLU A 70 2.68 22.78 -15.61
N ASN A 71 2.08 21.58 -15.50
CA ASN A 71 1.81 20.73 -16.67
C ASN A 71 0.81 21.38 -17.64
N LEU A 72 -0.21 22.08 -17.13
CA LEU A 72 -1.14 22.89 -17.93
C LEU A 72 -0.42 24.04 -18.65
N ARG A 73 0.46 24.77 -17.95
CA ARG A 73 1.22 25.90 -18.53
C ARG A 73 2.18 25.43 -19.63
N LEU A 74 2.85 24.30 -19.44
CA LEU A 74 3.76 23.73 -20.44
C LEU A 74 3.03 23.36 -21.73
N ARG A 75 1.81 22.80 -21.64
CA ARG A 75 0.97 22.51 -22.82
C ARG A 75 0.62 23.80 -23.56
N GLN A 76 0.13 24.82 -22.85
CA GLN A 76 -0.24 26.09 -23.46
C GLN A 76 0.95 26.79 -24.14
N GLN A 77 2.14 26.73 -23.53
CA GLN A 77 3.36 27.30 -24.11
C GLN A 77 3.80 26.55 -25.38
N SER A 78 3.67 25.21 -25.41
CA SER A 78 3.97 24.39 -26.60
C SER A 78 3.00 24.62 -27.76
N GLU A 79 1.72 24.86 -27.47
CA GLU A 79 0.70 25.18 -28.47
C GLU A 79 0.95 26.55 -29.11
N LEU A 80 1.29 27.56 -28.28
CA LEU A 80 1.61 28.90 -28.77
C LEU A 80 2.90 28.92 -29.60
N GLN A 81 3.94 28.18 -29.20
CA GLN A 81 5.18 28.08 -29.99
C GLN A 81 4.94 27.44 -31.37
N SER A 82 4.05 26.44 -31.43
CA SER A 82 3.69 25.77 -32.69
C SER A 82 2.92 26.69 -33.65
N GLN A 83 2.21 27.69 -33.13
CA GLN A 83 1.44 28.64 -33.94
C GLN A 83 2.30 29.76 -34.55
N VAL A 84 3.51 29.99 -34.01
CA VAL A 84 4.47 30.98 -34.52
C VAL A 84 5.30 30.43 -35.71
N TYR A 85 5.42 29.11 -35.87
CA TYR A 85 6.17 28.47 -36.97
C TYR A 85 5.26 28.08 -38.15
N LYS A 86 4.40 28.98 -38.61
CA LYS A 86 3.89 28.91 -39.99
C LYS A 86 4.74 29.87 -40.83
N PRO A 87 5.83 29.42 -41.49
CA PRO A 87 6.48 30.25 -42.49
C PRO A 87 5.46 30.54 -43.60
N GLY A 88 5.42 31.81 -44.00
CA GLY A 88 4.31 32.43 -44.69
C GLY A 88 3.87 31.73 -45.98
N ALA A 89 2.57 31.82 -46.21
CA ALA A 89 2.01 31.82 -47.55
C ALA A 89 2.61 33.00 -48.33
N MET A 90 3.32 32.70 -49.41
CA MET A 90 3.40 33.49 -50.64
C MET A 90 3.49 32.52 -51.81
#